data_AF-A0A2A5C4N8-F1
#
_entry.id   AF-A0A2A5C4N8-F1
#
_cell.length_a   1.000
_cell.length_b   1.000
_cell.length_c   1.000
_cell.angle_alpha   90.00
_cell.angle_beta   90.00
_cell.angle_gamma   90.00
#
_symmetry.space_group_name_H-M   'P 1'
#
loop_
_entity.id
_entity.type
_entity.pdbx_description
1 polymer ?
#
loop_
_entity_poly.entity_id
_entity_poly.type
_entity_poly.pdbx_seq_one_letter_code
_entity_poly.pdbx_strand_id
1 'polypeptide(L)'
;MSDQNVTIQKEGFSQLGPIYGAHIKRIGWIRTNAGGVCMYTCVPPLIIAFLTLSTLFYQAFIRPIFGTPKMRWADYVIVDRHRIEALTWFDKLNCMFCGYANGICIMLNKELDHIAAIKPEDIGFVKSLGLTVMLLVILPVTLFMGGSYQIIYNVLVATPLGMHRVSIRKAGQVLKEGGYAKNFPAVPKFFLKLNKNILFRFALALEQIESSWCPLTHFERREGIVYPDHQKKFFGPDQLNEMHEVLSTDGSVSERKPKY
;
A
#
# COMPACT_ATOMS: atom_id res chain seq x y z
N MET A 1 -4.49 -27.37 11.48
CA MET A 1 -5.79 -27.67 10.84
C MET A 1 -5.60 -27.47 9.34
N SER A 2 -6.02 -28.47 8.57
CA SER A 2 -5.55 -28.90 7.23
C SER A 2 -4.92 -27.86 6.30
N ASP A 3 -3.68 -28.12 5.90
CA ASP A 3 -3.15 -27.75 4.59
C ASP A 3 -4.01 -28.42 3.51
N GLN A 4 -5.09 -27.77 3.11
CA GLN A 4 -5.72 -28.07 1.84
C GLN A 4 -4.85 -27.43 0.77
N ASN A 5 -3.99 -28.24 0.15
CA ASN A 5 -3.48 -27.93 -1.18
C ASN A 5 -4.70 -27.87 -2.09
N VAL A 6 -5.23 -26.66 -2.29
CA VAL A 6 -6.25 -26.40 -3.31
C VAL A 6 -5.55 -26.69 -4.64
N THR A 7 -5.81 -27.86 -5.21
CA THR A 7 -5.32 -28.23 -6.53
C THR A 7 -6.11 -27.43 -7.55
N ILE A 8 -5.63 -26.22 -7.84
CA ILE A 8 -6.25 -25.33 -8.82
C ILE A 8 -5.68 -25.69 -10.18
N GLN A 9 -6.55 -26.14 -11.08
CA GLN A 9 -6.18 -26.47 -12.45
C GLN A 9 -5.48 -25.27 -13.11
N LYS A 10 -4.23 -25.50 -13.57
CA LYS A 10 -3.53 -24.58 -14.49
C LYS A 10 -4.18 -24.53 -15.88
N GLU A 11 -5.16 -25.39 -16.14
CA GLU A 11 -5.85 -25.52 -17.42
C GLU A 11 -6.63 -24.25 -17.72
N GLY A 12 -6.09 -23.42 -18.61
CA GLY A 12 -6.73 -22.18 -19.07
C GLY A 12 -5.79 -20.97 -19.14
N PHE A 13 -4.66 -20.99 -18.42
CA PHE A 13 -3.71 -19.88 -18.46
C PHE A 13 -2.60 -20.11 -19.48
N SER A 14 -2.18 -19.04 -20.17
CA SER A 14 -0.97 -19.06 -20.99
C SER A 14 0.28 -19.27 -20.12
N GLN A 15 1.43 -19.51 -20.75
CA GLN A 15 2.73 -19.61 -20.05
C GLN A 15 3.07 -18.34 -19.24
N LEU A 16 2.39 -17.23 -19.52
CA LEU A 16 2.55 -15.94 -18.84
C LEU A 16 1.74 -15.84 -17.53
N GLY A 17 0.99 -16.88 -17.16
CA GLY A 17 0.28 -16.95 -15.89
C GLY A 17 -1.07 -16.23 -15.85
N PRO A 18 -1.82 -16.41 -14.76
CA PRO A 18 -3.18 -15.86 -14.61
C PRO A 18 -3.22 -14.34 -14.45
N ILE A 19 -2.18 -13.70 -13.93
CA ILE A 19 -2.19 -12.25 -13.67
C ILE A 19 -1.41 -11.53 -14.76
N TYR A 20 -0.11 -11.82 -14.89
CA TYR A 20 0.72 -11.15 -15.89
C TYR A 20 0.20 -11.39 -17.32
N GLY A 21 -0.22 -12.61 -17.65
CA GLY A 21 -0.86 -12.93 -18.93
C GLY A 21 -2.15 -12.14 -19.21
N ALA A 22 -2.95 -11.83 -18.18
CA ALA A 22 -4.16 -11.02 -18.34
C ALA A 22 -3.84 -9.59 -18.78
N HIS A 23 -2.83 -8.96 -18.18
CA HIS A 23 -2.40 -7.62 -18.56
C HIS A 23 -1.77 -7.59 -19.95
N ILE A 24 -0.99 -8.61 -20.32
CA ILE A 24 -0.46 -8.74 -21.68
C ILE A 24 -1.59 -8.82 -22.70
N LYS A 25 -2.64 -9.60 -22.42
CA LYS A 25 -3.83 -9.70 -23.28
C LYS A 25 -4.56 -8.36 -23.41
N ARG A 26 -4.68 -7.60 -22.32
CA ARG A 26 -5.42 -6.33 -22.27
C ARG A 26 -4.69 -5.16 -22.91
N ILE A 27 -3.47 -4.87 -22.45
CA ILE A 27 -2.73 -3.65 -22.80
C ILE A 27 -1.49 -3.91 -23.68
N GLY A 28 -1.25 -5.17 -24.03
CA GLY A 28 -0.14 -5.59 -24.88
C GLY A 28 1.18 -5.73 -24.13
N TRP A 29 2.13 -6.40 -24.79
CA TRP A 29 3.43 -6.72 -24.21
C TRP A 29 4.26 -5.49 -23.86
N ILE A 30 4.27 -4.48 -24.72
CA ILE A 30 5.09 -3.28 -24.55
C ILE A 30 4.70 -2.50 -23.29
N ARG A 31 3.40 -2.21 -23.10
CA ARG A 31 2.93 -1.41 -21.95
C ARG A 31 3.09 -2.16 -20.63
N THR A 32 2.75 -3.46 -20.64
CA THR A 32 2.88 -4.32 -19.46
C THR A 32 4.33 -4.36 -18.97
N ASN A 33 5.30 -4.55 -19.88
CA ASN A 33 6.72 -4.59 -19.52
C ASN A 33 7.28 -3.22 -19.16
N ALA A 34 6.86 -2.14 -19.84
CA ALA A 34 7.26 -0.79 -19.48
C ALA A 34 6.88 -0.47 -18.02
N GLY A 35 5.63 -0.76 -17.62
CA GLY A 35 5.18 -0.59 -16.24
C GLY A 35 5.88 -1.54 -15.27
N GLY A 36 5.97 -2.82 -15.63
CA GLY A 36 6.58 -3.87 -14.79
C GLY A 36 8.06 -3.61 -14.48
N VAL A 37 8.89 -3.32 -15.50
CA VAL A 37 10.32 -3.05 -15.32
C VAL A 37 10.55 -1.87 -14.38
N CYS A 38 9.79 -0.79 -14.55
CA CYS A 38 9.87 0.37 -13.66
C CYS A 38 9.43 0.06 -12.23
N MET A 39 8.42 -0.82 -12.06
CA MET A 39 8.07 -1.32 -10.73
C MET A 39 9.26 -2.07 -10.12
N TYR A 40 9.81 -3.10 -10.75
CA TYR A 40 10.85 -3.93 -10.12
C TYR A 40 12.18 -3.22 -9.88
N THR A 41 12.58 -2.31 -10.75
CA THR A 41 13.88 -1.64 -10.63
C THR A 41 13.86 -0.48 -9.64
N CYS A 42 12.71 0.19 -9.47
CA CYS A 42 12.63 1.41 -8.67
C CYS A 42 11.81 1.25 -7.38
N VAL A 43 10.77 0.43 -7.39
CA VAL A 43 9.75 0.44 -6.34
C VAL A 43 10.15 -0.39 -5.11
N PRO A 44 10.62 -1.64 -5.20
CA PRO A 44 10.98 -2.44 -4.03
C PRO A 44 11.98 -1.79 -3.08
N PRO A 45 13.18 -1.32 -3.52
CA PRO A 45 14.15 -0.75 -2.59
C PRO A 45 13.62 0.53 -1.93
N LEU A 46 12.90 1.38 -2.69
CA LEU A 46 12.35 2.62 -2.14
C LEU A 46 11.20 2.36 -1.18
N ILE A 47 10.25 1.50 -1.54
CA ILE A 47 9.09 1.17 -0.69
C ILE A 47 9.52 0.45 0.57
N ILE A 48 10.31 -0.62 0.43
CA ILE A 48 10.71 -1.46 1.56
C ILE A 48 11.56 -0.63 2.52
N ALA A 49 12.57 0.09 2.05
CA ALA A 49 13.39 0.91 2.93
C ALA A 49 12.57 2.05 3.55
N PHE A 50 11.84 2.84 2.76
CA PHE A 50 11.13 4.00 3.28
C PHE A 50 10.03 3.64 4.27
N LEU A 51 9.13 2.72 3.90
CA LEU A 51 8.01 2.36 4.77
C LEU A 51 8.47 1.64 6.03
N THR A 52 9.43 0.71 5.90
CA THR A 52 9.91 -0.08 7.05
C THR A 52 10.72 0.78 8.00
N LEU A 53 11.67 1.58 7.51
CA LEU A 53 12.44 2.47 8.37
C LEU A 53 11.54 3.52 9.03
N SER A 54 10.57 4.07 8.29
CA SER A 54 9.59 4.98 8.88
C SER A 54 8.78 4.27 9.98
N THR A 55 8.24 3.10 9.71
CA THR A 55 7.45 2.33 10.70
C THR A 55 8.27 2.01 11.94
N LEU A 56 9.51 1.56 11.77
CA LEU A 56 10.43 1.30 12.88
C LEU A 56 10.75 2.57 13.66
N PHE A 57 10.98 3.69 12.98
CA PHE A 57 11.19 4.99 13.61
C PHE A 57 9.98 5.41 14.46
N TYR A 58 8.77 5.33 13.92
CA TYR A 58 7.54 5.65 14.66
C TYR A 58 7.38 4.75 15.89
N GLN A 59 7.62 3.45 15.74
CA GLN A 59 7.50 2.47 16.82
C GLN A 59 8.58 2.61 17.90
N ALA A 60 9.79 3.04 17.53
CA ALA A 60 10.93 3.18 18.44
C ALA A 60 10.93 4.52 19.18
N PHE A 61 10.55 5.61 18.51
CA PHE A 61 10.67 6.95 19.07
C PHE A 61 9.32 7.57 19.44
N ILE A 62 8.33 7.53 18.55
CA ILE A 62 7.06 8.24 18.78
C ILE A 62 6.16 7.48 19.74
N ARG A 63 6.02 6.16 19.56
CA ARG A 63 5.16 5.33 20.40
C ARG A 63 5.51 5.43 21.90
N PRO A 64 6.78 5.29 22.34
CA PRO A 64 7.11 5.39 23.77
C PRO A 64 6.84 6.77 24.37
N ILE A 65 6.99 7.84 23.58
CA ILE A 65 6.79 9.23 24.05
C ILE A 65 5.31 9.53 24.28
N PHE A 66 4.45 9.02 23.40
CA PHE A 66 3.02 9.32 23.40
C PHE A 66 2.14 8.19 23.93
N GLY A 67 2.71 7.02 24.23
CA GLY A 67 1.97 5.86 24.72
C GLY A 67 0.97 5.30 23.70
N THR A 68 1.24 5.43 22.40
CA THR A 68 0.31 4.93 21.38
C THR A 68 0.22 3.39 21.41
N PRO A 69 -0.91 2.80 20.95
CA PRO A 69 -1.09 1.35 21.00
C PRO A 69 0.02 0.59 20.24
N LYS A 70 0.52 -0.50 20.84
CA LYS A 70 1.49 -1.38 20.18
C LYS A 70 0.82 -2.17 19.06
N MET A 71 1.35 -2.06 17.84
CA MET A 71 0.91 -2.86 16.70
C MET A 71 1.84 -4.05 16.46
N ARG A 72 1.25 -5.22 16.26
CA ARG A 72 1.96 -6.45 15.90
C ARG A 72 2.04 -6.53 14.39
N TRP A 73 3.24 -6.71 13.84
CA TRP A 73 3.47 -6.78 12.40
C TRP A 73 2.66 -7.90 11.72
N ALA A 74 2.54 -9.06 12.37
CA ALA A 74 1.80 -10.21 11.86
C ALA A 74 0.29 -9.99 11.69
N ASP A 75 -0.27 -8.89 12.23
CA ASP A 75 -1.69 -8.55 12.07
C ASP A 75 -1.93 -7.64 10.85
N TYR A 76 -0.87 -7.17 10.20
CA TYR A 76 -0.94 -6.27 9.05
C TYR A 76 -0.20 -6.80 7.82
N VAL A 77 0.97 -7.42 8.02
CA VAL A 77 1.82 -7.95 6.96
C VAL A 77 1.51 -9.41 6.75
N ILE A 78 0.62 -9.70 5.80
CA ILE A 78 0.23 -11.07 5.46
C ILE A 78 0.84 -11.45 4.11
N VAL A 79 1.66 -12.51 4.10
CA VAL A 79 2.38 -12.98 2.92
C VAL A 79 2.16 -14.49 2.76
N ASP A 80 1.03 -14.86 2.18
CA ASP A 80 0.57 -16.25 2.07
C ASP A 80 0.04 -16.63 0.68
N ARG A 81 -0.38 -15.65 -0.14
CA ARG A 81 -0.90 -15.85 -1.50
C ARG A 81 0.10 -16.54 -2.45
N HIS A 82 1.40 -16.49 -2.14
CA HIS A 82 2.42 -17.22 -2.89
C HIS A 82 2.24 -18.75 -2.85
N ARG A 83 1.44 -19.25 -1.90
CA ARG A 83 1.06 -20.66 -1.80
C ARG A 83 0.10 -21.12 -2.89
N ILE A 84 -0.56 -20.21 -3.62
CA ILE A 84 -1.45 -20.56 -4.72
C ILE A 84 -0.64 -21.23 -5.84
N GLU A 85 -0.89 -22.51 -6.09
CA GLU A 85 -0.06 -23.35 -6.97
C GLU A 85 -0.08 -22.91 -8.43
N ALA A 86 -1.23 -22.44 -8.89
CA ALA A 86 -1.44 -22.01 -10.27
C ALA A 86 -0.78 -20.67 -10.62
N LEU A 87 -0.32 -19.89 -9.63
CA LEU A 87 0.45 -18.67 -9.88
C LEU A 87 1.84 -19.00 -10.42
N THR A 88 2.30 -18.22 -11.40
CA THR A 88 3.70 -18.29 -11.84
C THR A 88 4.63 -17.79 -10.74
N TRP A 89 5.92 -18.12 -10.80
CA TRP A 89 6.90 -17.59 -9.86
C TRP A 89 6.89 -16.05 -9.81
N PHE A 90 6.70 -15.41 -10.96
CA PHE A 90 6.60 -13.95 -11.07
C PHE A 90 5.35 -13.39 -10.39
N ASP A 91 4.18 -14.02 -10.60
CA ASP A 91 2.93 -13.63 -9.93
C ASP A 91 3.02 -13.82 -8.40
N LYS A 92 3.67 -14.91 -7.96
CA LYS A 92 3.94 -15.16 -6.54
C LYS A 92 4.80 -14.07 -5.93
N LEU A 93 5.89 -13.67 -6.60
CA LEU A 93 6.76 -12.59 -6.15
C LEU A 93 5.98 -11.26 -6.01
N ASN A 94 5.12 -10.95 -6.97
CA ASN A 94 4.23 -9.78 -6.90
C ASN A 94 3.28 -9.84 -5.70
N CYS A 95 2.66 -10.99 -5.48
CA CYS A 95 1.76 -11.17 -4.34
C CYS A 95 2.49 -11.00 -3.00
N MET A 96 3.72 -11.52 -2.88
CA MET A 96 4.54 -11.33 -1.68
C MET A 96 4.89 -9.86 -1.47
N PHE A 97 5.31 -9.18 -2.54
CA PHE A 97 5.63 -7.76 -2.50
C PHE A 97 4.41 -6.92 -2.09
N CYS A 98 3.25 -7.16 -2.72
CA CYS A 98 2.03 -6.41 -2.42
C CYS A 98 1.56 -6.66 -0.98
N GLY A 99 1.62 -7.90 -0.48
CA GLY A 99 1.27 -8.21 0.91
C GLY A 99 2.17 -7.47 1.92
N TYR A 100 3.47 -7.40 1.63
CA TYR A 100 4.42 -6.64 2.45
C TYR A 100 4.18 -5.13 2.36
N ALA A 101 4.22 -4.56 1.15
CA ALA A 101 4.14 -3.12 0.93
C ALA A 101 2.82 -2.53 1.44
N ASN A 102 1.69 -3.16 1.15
CA ASN A 102 0.39 -2.73 1.66
C ASN A 102 0.32 -2.87 3.18
N GLY A 103 0.76 -4.01 3.73
CA GLY A 103 0.77 -4.25 5.17
C GLY A 103 1.53 -3.18 5.94
N ILE A 104 2.78 -2.88 5.56
CA ILE A 104 3.57 -1.83 6.21
C ILE A 104 2.95 -0.44 5.99
N CYS A 105 2.43 -0.16 4.79
CA CYS A 105 1.79 1.12 4.50
C CYS A 105 0.57 1.37 5.41
N ILE A 106 -0.25 0.34 5.65
CA ILE A 106 -1.38 0.42 6.58
C ILE A 106 -0.89 0.66 8.01
N MET A 107 0.15 -0.07 8.45
CA MET A 107 0.74 0.13 9.77
C MET A 107 1.20 1.56 9.97
N LEU A 108 1.99 2.09 9.03
CA LEU A 108 2.50 3.45 9.12
C LEU A 108 1.35 4.49 9.09
N ASN A 109 0.30 4.23 8.30
CA ASN A 109 -0.90 5.07 8.30
C ASN A 109 -1.56 5.10 9.67
N LYS A 110 -1.69 3.93 10.31
CA LYS A 110 -2.26 3.81 11.65
C LYS A 110 -1.39 4.44 12.72
N GLU A 111 -0.06 4.35 12.64
CA GLU A 111 0.82 5.07 13.56
C GLU A 111 0.57 6.58 13.49
N LEU A 112 0.49 7.13 12.27
CA LEU A 112 0.15 8.54 12.05
C LEU A 112 -1.25 8.90 12.59
N ASP A 113 -2.24 8.03 12.39
CA ASP A 113 -3.61 8.23 12.86
C ASP A 113 -3.69 8.21 14.40
N HIS A 114 -2.99 7.29 15.06
CA HIS A 114 -2.89 7.25 16.51
C HIS A 114 -2.31 8.56 17.07
N ILE A 115 -1.27 9.11 16.42
CA ILE A 115 -0.67 10.38 16.84
C ILE A 115 -1.65 11.52 16.64
N ALA A 116 -2.30 11.60 15.48
CA ALA A 116 -3.26 12.66 15.17
C ALA A 116 -4.49 12.66 16.10
N ALA A 117 -4.79 11.51 16.71
CA ALA A 117 -5.90 11.32 17.65
C ALA A 117 -5.55 11.60 19.13
N ILE A 118 -4.29 11.89 19.45
CA ILE A 118 -3.88 12.20 20.83
C ILE A 118 -4.68 13.39 21.35
N LYS A 119 -5.13 13.30 22.61
CA LYS A 119 -5.96 14.32 23.24
C LYS A 119 -5.13 15.55 23.61
N PRO A 120 -5.70 16.78 23.55
CA PRO A 120 -4.98 18.01 23.85
C PRO A 120 -4.26 17.99 25.21
N GLU A 121 -4.88 17.41 26.23
CA GLU A 121 -4.34 17.28 27.59
C GLU A 121 -3.03 16.48 27.65
N ASP A 122 -2.81 15.54 26.72
CA ASP A 122 -1.65 14.65 26.71
C ASP A 122 -0.47 15.18 25.88
N ILE A 123 -0.68 16.25 25.10
CA ILE A 123 0.28 16.77 24.12
C ILE A 123 1.34 17.65 24.78
N GLY A 124 1.03 18.37 25.87
CA GLY A 124 1.97 19.24 26.61
C GLY A 124 2.82 20.20 25.76
N PHE A 125 3.65 21.04 26.38
CA PHE A 125 4.61 21.84 25.60
C PHE A 125 5.81 21.00 25.13
N VAL A 126 6.43 20.26 26.05
CA VAL A 126 7.66 19.49 25.80
C VAL A 126 7.45 18.41 24.73
N LYS A 127 6.35 17.65 24.83
CA LYS A 127 6.00 16.62 23.85
C LYS A 127 5.65 17.22 22.49
N SER A 128 4.93 18.35 22.44
CA SER A 128 4.68 19.09 21.19
C SER A 128 5.97 19.58 20.53
N LEU A 129 6.90 20.14 21.31
CA LEU A 129 8.21 20.58 20.82
C LEU A 129 9.03 19.38 20.33
N GLY A 130 9.11 18.30 21.12
CA GLY A 130 9.81 17.07 20.76
C GLY A 130 9.29 16.45 19.47
N LEU A 131 7.97 16.33 19.31
CA LEU A 131 7.35 15.86 18.07
C LEU A 131 7.69 16.77 16.89
N THR A 132 7.65 18.09 17.10
CA THR A 132 7.99 19.05 16.04
C THR A 132 9.44 18.89 15.59
N VAL A 133 10.38 18.78 16.53
CA VAL A 133 11.80 18.53 16.23
C VAL A 133 11.98 17.20 15.49
N MET A 134 11.34 16.12 15.95
CA MET A 134 11.42 14.83 15.27
C MET A 134 10.87 14.89 13.85
N LEU A 135 9.69 15.50 13.66
CA LEU A 135 9.09 15.67 12.34
C LEU A 135 9.97 16.53 11.42
N LEU A 136 10.66 17.55 11.96
CA LEU A 136 11.63 18.36 11.23
C LEU A 136 12.88 17.56 10.84
N VAL A 137 13.41 16.72 11.72
CA VAL A 137 14.59 15.89 11.44
C VAL A 137 14.29 14.86 10.33
N ILE A 138 13.11 14.25 10.34
CA ILE A 138 12.73 13.28 9.31
C ILE A 138 12.18 13.94 8.04
N LEU A 139 11.93 15.26 8.06
CA LEU A 139 11.33 15.99 6.94
C LEU A 139 12.14 15.87 5.65
N PRO A 140 13.47 16.07 5.62
CA PRO A 140 14.24 15.96 4.38
C PRO A 140 14.13 14.57 3.76
N VAL A 141 14.23 13.53 4.60
CA VAL A 141 14.07 12.13 4.16
C VAL A 141 12.67 11.89 3.63
N THR A 142 11.65 12.39 4.33
CA THR A 142 10.24 12.24 3.92
C THR A 142 9.94 12.95 2.60
N LEU A 143 10.46 14.16 2.41
CA LEU A 143 10.30 14.91 1.17
C LEU A 143 11.07 14.28 0.01
N PHE A 144 12.32 13.87 0.25
CA PHE A 144 13.14 13.23 -0.77
C PHE A 144 12.53 11.89 -1.21
N MET A 145 12.26 10.99 -0.27
CA MET A 145 11.69 9.67 -0.56
C MET A 145 10.25 9.76 -1.05
N GLY A 146 9.43 10.60 -0.43
CA GLY A 146 8.06 10.84 -0.85
C GLY A 146 7.98 11.47 -2.24
N GLY A 147 8.87 12.42 -2.54
CA GLY A 147 8.98 13.06 -3.85
C GLY A 147 9.45 12.09 -4.92
N SER A 148 10.56 11.38 -4.68
CA SER A 148 11.13 10.41 -5.63
C SER A 148 10.15 9.29 -5.92
N TYR A 149 9.52 8.70 -4.90
CA TYR A 149 8.49 7.69 -5.09
C TYR A 149 7.31 8.22 -5.90
N GLN A 150 6.79 9.39 -5.56
CA GLN A 150 5.63 9.94 -6.27
C GLN A 150 5.97 10.24 -7.73
N ILE A 151 7.19 10.70 -8.04
CA ILE A 151 7.64 10.90 -9.42
C ILE A 151 7.73 9.56 -10.14
N ILE A 152 8.45 8.59 -9.55
CA ILE A 152 8.63 7.25 -10.11
C ILE A 152 7.27 6.60 -10.37
N TYR A 153 6.38 6.57 -9.38
CA TYR A 153 5.04 6.01 -9.56
C TYR A 153 4.25 6.78 -10.62
N ASN A 154 4.13 8.11 -10.52
CA ASN A 154 3.25 8.87 -11.41
C ASN A 154 3.72 8.87 -12.87
N VAL A 155 5.04 8.90 -13.10
CA VAL A 155 5.65 8.98 -14.43
C VAL A 155 5.91 7.59 -14.99
N LEU A 156 6.62 6.73 -14.25
CA LEU A 156 7.13 5.47 -14.78
C LEU A 156 6.15 4.31 -14.65
N VAL A 157 5.13 4.43 -13.79
CA VAL A 157 4.21 3.32 -13.52
C VAL A 157 2.78 3.67 -13.91
N ALA A 158 2.21 4.70 -13.29
CA ALA A 158 0.82 5.10 -13.50
C ALA A 158 0.55 5.61 -14.91
N THR A 159 1.50 6.33 -15.53
CA THR A 159 1.32 6.79 -16.91
C THR A 159 1.31 5.63 -17.91
N PRO A 160 2.30 4.73 -17.99
CA PRO A 160 2.24 3.63 -18.95
C PRO A 160 1.13 2.60 -18.70
N LEU A 161 0.62 2.50 -17.46
CA LEU A 161 -0.46 1.57 -17.09
C LEU A 161 -1.86 2.21 -16.96
N GLY A 162 -1.95 3.53 -17.14
CA GLY A 162 -3.24 4.24 -17.16
C GLY A 162 -3.90 4.34 -15.79
N MET A 163 -3.14 4.17 -14.71
CA MET A 163 -3.65 4.21 -13.34
C MET A 163 -4.01 5.65 -12.93
N HIS A 164 -5.01 5.77 -12.07
CA HIS A 164 -5.41 7.03 -11.48
C HIS A 164 -4.35 7.58 -10.55
N ARG A 165 -4.30 8.90 -10.46
CA ARG A 165 -3.34 9.62 -9.63
C ARG A 165 -4.09 10.62 -8.76
N VAL A 166 -3.72 10.68 -7.49
CA VAL A 166 -4.29 11.66 -6.56
C VAL A 166 -3.30 12.79 -6.38
N SER A 167 -3.76 14.02 -6.57
CA SER A 167 -2.94 15.23 -6.40
C SER A 167 -2.72 15.55 -4.91
N ILE A 168 -1.65 16.28 -4.61
CA ILE A 168 -1.37 16.80 -3.25
C ILE A 168 -2.56 17.60 -2.74
N ARG A 169 -3.15 18.45 -3.61
CA ARG A 169 -4.29 19.31 -3.28
C ARG A 169 -5.52 18.49 -2.89
N LYS A 170 -5.89 17.50 -3.70
CA LYS A 170 -7.06 16.64 -3.42
C LYS A 170 -6.88 15.83 -2.13
N ALA A 171 -5.70 15.25 -1.92
CA ALA A 171 -5.38 14.57 -0.65
C ALA A 171 -5.42 15.54 0.54
N GLY A 172 -4.91 16.77 0.38
CA GLY A 172 -4.91 17.78 1.43
C GLY A 172 -6.31 18.26 1.80
N GLN A 173 -7.21 18.33 0.81
CA GLN A 173 -8.62 18.63 1.00
C GLN A 173 -9.31 17.55 1.83
N VAL A 174 -9.13 16.26 1.49
CA VAL A 174 -9.65 15.13 2.27
C VAL A 174 -9.19 15.21 3.73
N LEU A 175 -7.89 15.48 3.98
CA LEU A 175 -7.37 15.63 5.34
C LEU A 175 -7.91 16.86 6.08
N LYS A 176 -8.23 17.94 5.34
CA LYS A 176 -8.81 19.16 5.91
C LYS A 176 -10.27 18.92 6.31
N GLU A 177 -11.06 18.34 5.42
CA GLU A 177 -12.49 18.02 5.62
C GLU A 177 -12.67 17.01 6.74
N GLY A 178 -11.80 15.99 6.82
CA GLY A 178 -11.79 15.02 7.92
C GLY A 178 -11.26 15.55 9.26
N GLY A 179 -10.86 16.83 9.35
CA GLY A 179 -10.36 17.41 10.60
C GLY A 179 -9.07 16.75 11.12
N TYR A 180 -8.20 16.28 10.24
CA TYR A 180 -7.00 15.53 10.62
C TYR A 180 -6.06 16.35 11.53
N ALA A 181 -5.61 15.72 12.63
CA ALA A 181 -4.77 16.32 13.67
C ALA A 181 -5.34 17.63 14.26
N LYS A 182 -6.67 17.74 14.39
CA LYS A 182 -7.33 18.96 14.91
C LYS A 182 -6.88 19.37 16.32
N ASN A 183 -6.45 18.41 17.14
CA ASN A 183 -6.03 18.60 18.52
C ASN A 183 -4.63 19.23 18.66
N PHE A 184 -3.86 19.29 17.58
CA PHE A 184 -2.47 19.77 17.62
C PHE A 184 -2.37 21.28 17.36
N PRO A 185 -1.38 21.96 17.97
CA PRO A 185 -0.98 23.31 17.59
C PRO A 185 -0.59 23.41 16.11
N ALA A 186 -0.59 24.63 15.56
CA ALA A 186 -0.45 24.86 14.12
C ALA A 186 0.79 24.20 13.48
N VAL A 187 1.94 24.28 14.15
CA VAL A 187 3.22 23.77 13.64
C VAL A 187 3.25 22.23 13.55
N PRO A 188 3.07 21.45 14.64
CA PRO A 188 3.03 20.00 14.54
C PRO A 188 1.86 19.51 13.67
N LYS A 189 0.71 20.19 13.71
CA LYS A 189 -0.43 19.89 12.84
C LYS A 189 -0.07 20.00 11.35
N PHE A 190 0.68 21.03 10.97
CA PHE A 190 1.16 21.19 9.60
C PHE A 190 2.02 20.00 9.16
N PHE A 191 3.02 19.62 9.96
CA PHE A 191 3.91 18.51 9.64
C PHE A 191 3.19 17.15 9.62
N LEU A 192 2.27 16.91 10.57
CA LEU A 192 1.45 15.70 10.57
C LEU A 192 0.58 15.60 9.30
N LYS A 193 -0.04 16.71 8.89
CA LYS A 193 -0.82 16.76 7.64
C LYS A 193 0.05 16.54 6.40
N LEU A 194 1.27 17.09 6.38
CA LEU A 194 2.21 16.88 5.28
C LEU A 194 2.62 15.41 5.15
N ASN A 195 3.03 14.79 6.26
CA ASN A 195 3.40 13.37 6.31
C ASN A 195 2.21 12.49 5.89
N LYS A 196 1.03 12.73 6.48
CA LYS A 196 -0.17 11.98 6.16
C LYS A 196 -0.59 12.15 4.69
N ASN A 197 -0.41 13.33 4.10
CA ASN A 197 -0.72 13.55 2.68
C ASN A 197 0.13 12.66 1.77
N ILE A 198 1.44 12.61 2.01
CA ILE A 198 2.39 11.80 1.24
C ILE A 198 2.00 10.33 1.36
N LEU A 199 1.81 9.86 2.58
CA LEU A 199 1.50 8.46 2.84
C LEU A 199 0.10 8.05 2.37
N PHE A 200 -0.89 8.93 2.46
CA PHE A 200 -2.24 8.66 1.97
C PHE A 200 -2.24 8.48 0.45
N ARG A 201 -1.57 9.36 -0.29
CA ARG A 201 -1.44 9.23 -1.75
C ARG A 201 -0.68 7.97 -2.13
N PHE A 202 0.30 7.59 -1.34
CA PHE A 202 1.05 6.36 -1.50
C PHE A 202 0.16 5.12 -1.26
N ALA A 203 -0.68 5.12 -0.22
CA ALA A 203 -1.64 4.05 0.03
C ALA A 203 -2.62 3.86 -1.13
N LEU A 204 -3.11 4.95 -1.73
CA LEU A 204 -3.99 4.90 -2.91
C LEU A 204 -3.26 4.45 -4.19
N ALA A 205 -1.94 4.62 -4.27
CA ALA A 205 -1.14 4.08 -5.36
C ALA A 205 -0.99 2.56 -5.20
N LEU A 206 -0.69 2.09 -3.99
CA LEU A 206 -0.59 0.67 -3.69
C LEU A 206 -1.91 -0.08 -3.82
N GLU A 207 -3.03 0.52 -3.41
CA GLU A 207 -4.36 -0.10 -3.58
C GLU A 207 -4.69 -0.33 -5.07
N GLN A 208 -4.36 0.60 -5.96
CA GLN A 208 -4.53 0.41 -7.40
C GLN A 208 -3.62 -0.68 -7.96
N ILE A 209 -2.37 -0.75 -7.49
CA ILE A 209 -1.45 -1.83 -7.87
C ILE A 209 -2.02 -3.17 -7.39
N GLU A 210 -2.41 -3.28 -6.12
CA GLU A 210 -2.92 -4.52 -5.55
C GLU A 210 -4.22 -4.97 -6.23
N SER A 211 -5.15 -4.04 -6.47
CA SER A 211 -6.43 -4.35 -7.13
C SER A 211 -6.28 -4.75 -8.61
N SER A 212 -5.16 -4.42 -9.25
CA SER A 212 -4.90 -4.75 -10.65
C SER A 212 -3.97 -5.95 -10.81
N TRP A 213 -3.02 -6.13 -9.88
CA TRP A 213 -1.94 -7.12 -10.02
C TRP A 213 -1.98 -8.22 -8.98
N CYS A 214 -2.75 -8.07 -7.90
CA CYS A 214 -2.89 -9.10 -6.87
C CYS A 214 -4.30 -9.13 -6.24
N PRO A 215 -5.42 -9.11 -7.00
CA PRO A 215 -6.77 -9.05 -6.43
C PRO A 215 -7.25 -10.42 -5.91
N LEU A 216 -6.43 -11.06 -5.08
CA LEU A 216 -6.68 -12.36 -4.48
C LEU A 216 -6.76 -12.21 -2.96
N THR A 217 -7.73 -12.85 -2.33
CA THR A 217 -7.84 -12.87 -0.88
C THR A 217 -6.71 -13.68 -0.25
N HIS A 218 -6.34 -13.33 0.97
CA HIS A 218 -5.37 -14.10 1.75
C HIS A 218 -5.96 -15.44 2.19
N PHE A 219 -5.13 -16.40 2.59
CA PHE A 219 -5.56 -17.65 3.25
C PHE A 219 -5.77 -17.47 4.75
N GLU A 220 -4.98 -16.58 5.34
CA GLU A 220 -5.03 -16.30 6.76
C GLU A 220 -6.40 -15.73 7.17
N ARG A 221 -6.92 -16.23 8.30
CA ARG A 221 -8.27 -15.94 8.83
C ARG A 221 -8.27 -15.68 10.35
N ARG A 222 -7.10 -15.63 10.98
CA ARG A 222 -6.98 -15.33 12.42
C ARG A 222 -7.68 -14.02 12.76
N GLU A 223 -8.38 -14.03 13.90
CA GLU A 223 -9.00 -12.84 14.46
C GLU A 223 -7.95 -11.75 14.75
N GLY A 224 -8.31 -10.49 14.54
CA GLY A 224 -7.45 -9.33 14.79
C GLY A 224 -6.60 -8.87 13.60
N ILE A 225 -6.70 -9.53 12.44
CA ILE A 225 -6.01 -9.09 11.22
C ILE A 225 -6.69 -7.89 10.60
N VAL A 226 -5.87 -6.98 10.08
CA VAL A 226 -6.31 -5.74 9.46
C VAL A 226 -6.17 -5.83 7.95
N TYR A 227 -7.28 -6.10 7.28
CA TYR A 227 -7.38 -6.00 5.82
C TYR A 227 -7.95 -4.65 5.38
N PRO A 228 -7.41 -4.03 4.31
CA PRO A 228 -8.02 -2.87 3.67
C PRO A 228 -9.43 -3.16 3.14
N ASP A 229 -10.28 -2.13 3.12
CA ASP A 229 -11.65 -2.25 2.61
C ASP A 229 -11.73 -2.68 1.15
N HIS A 230 -10.76 -2.30 0.30
CA HIS A 230 -10.77 -2.68 -1.12
C HIS A 230 -10.60 -4.18 -1.33
N GLN A 231 -10.03 -4.91 -0.37
CA GLN A 231 -9.87 -6.37 -0.46
C GLN A 231 -11.21 -7.12 -0.37
N LYS A 232 -12.30 -6.46 0.03
CA LYS A 232 -13.66 -7.04 0.00
C LYS A 232 -14.11 -7.40 -1.42
N LYS A 233 -13.47 -6.84 -2.44
CA LYS A 233 -13.75 -7.09 -3.87
C LYS A 233 -12.79 -8.11 -4.49
N PHE A 234 -11.89 -8.69 -3.69
CA PHE A 234 -10.89 -9.63 -4.19
C PHE A 234 -11.49 -11.03 -4.37
N PHE A 235 -10.90 -11.77 -5.29
CA PHE A 235 -11.29 -13.13 -5.61
C PHE A 235 -10.73 -14.12 -4.58
N GLY A 236 -11.45 -15.22 -4.35
CA GLY A 236 -10.95 -16.38 -3.64
C GLY A 236 -9.69 -16.96 -4.32
N PRO A 237 -8.81 -17.66 -3.59
CA PRO A 237 -7.68 -18.35 -4.18
C PRO A 237 -8.08 -19.30 -5.31
N ASP A 238 -9.27 -19.88 -5.25
CA ASP A 238 -9.93 -20.79 -6.19
C ASP A 238 -10.57 -20.12 -7.41
N GLN A 239 -10.79 -18.79 -7.38
CA GLN A 239 -11.49 -18.04 -8.43
C GLN A 239 -10.53 -17.41 -9.47
N LEU A 240 -9.43 -18.09 -9.81
CA LEU A 240 -8.39 -17.53 -10.69
C LEU A 240 -8.88 -17.24 -12.12
N ASN A 241 -9.81 -18.03 -12.65
CA ASN A 241 -10.33 -17.85 -14.00
C ASN A 241 -11.19 -16.58 -14.09
N GLU A 242 -12.10 -16.38 -13.13
CA GLU A 242 -12.91 -15.17 -13.01
C GLU A 242 -12.02 -13.94 -12.84
N MET A 243 -11.03 -14.03 -11.95
CA MET A 243 -10.03 -12.98 -11.78
C MET A 243 -9.31 -12.67 -13.10
N HIS A 244 -8.83 -13.69 -13.82
CA HIS A 244 -8.11 -13.52 -15.07
C HIS A 244 -8.98 -12.83 -16.13
N GLU A 245 -10.25 -13.19 -16.22
CA GLU A 245 -11.20 -12.55 -17.14
C GLU A 245 -11.41 -11.08 -16.81
N VAL A 246 -11.66 -10.75 -15.54
CA VAL A 246 -11.80 -9.35 -15.09
C VAL A 246 -10.51 -8.56 -15.34
N LEU A 247 -9.35 -9.12 -15.02
CA LEU A 247 -8.08 -8.44 -15.29
C LEU A 247 -7.77 -8.29 -16.80
N SER A 248 -8.25 -9.22 -17.62
CA SER A 248 -8.06 -9.17 -19.08
C SER A 248 -8.97 -8.14 -19.77
N THR A 249 -10.06 -7.76 -19.11
CA THR A 249 -11.09 -6.85 -19.67
C THR A 249 -11.05 -5.49 -18.97
N ASP A 250 -11.32 -5.47 -17.67
CA ASP A 250 -11.41 -4.28 -16.83
C ASP A 250 -10.06 -3.84 -16.26
N GLY A 251 -9.08 -4.75 -16.17
CA GLY A 251 -7.74 -4.46 -15.68
C GLY A 251 -7.59 -4.32 -14.17
N SER A 252 -8.70 -4.16 -13.43
CA SER A 252 -8.70 -3.99 -11.98
C SER A 252 -10.06 -4.32 -11.38
N VAL A 253 -10.06 -4.77 -10.12
CA VAL A 253 -11.28 -4.87 -9.30
C VAL A 253 -11.61 -3.56 -8.57
N SER A 254 -10.76 -2.54 -8.68
CA SER A 254 -11.03 -1.21 -8.12
C SER A 254 -12.12 -0.49 -8.94
N GLU A 255 -12.89 0.37 -8.28
CA GLU A 255 -13.83 1.29 -8.97
C GLU A 255 -13.07 2.28 -9.86
N ARG A 256 -11.80 2.51 -9.56
CA ARG A 256 -10.88 3.35 -10.31
C ARG A 256 -10.16 2.51 -11.36
N LYS A 257 -10.89 2.09 -12.39
CA LYS A 257 -10.36 1.27 -13.48
C LYS A 257 -9.26 2.02 -14.26
N PRO A 258 -8.17 1.35 -14.66
CA PRO A 258 -7.15 1.97 -15.50
C PRO A 258 -7.74 2.44 -16.85
N LYS A 259 -7.15 3.50 -17.42
CA LYS A 259 -7.66 4.14 -18.65
C LYS A 259 -7.59 3.25 -19.90
N TYR A 260 -6.62 2.34 -19.95
CA TYR A 260 -6.39 1.36 -21.01
C TYR A 260 -6.15 0.04 -20.33
#